data_AF-A0A7C1Q1B5-F1
#
_entry.id   AF-A0A7C1Q1B5-F1
#
_cell.length_a   1.000
_cell.length_b   1.000
_cell.length_c   1.000
_cell.angle_alpha   90.00
_cell.angle_beta   90.00
_cell.angle_gamma   90.00
#
_symmetry.space_group_name_H-M   'P 1'
#
loop_
_entity.id
_entity.type
_entity.pdbx_description
1 polymer ?
#
loop_
_entity_poly.entity_id
_entity_poly.type
_entity_poly.pdbx_seq_one_letter_code
_entity_poly.pdbx_strand_id
1 'polypeptide(L)' 'MSLGYSPCPNDTFSFYALTHGKVPSGTVSFRETLNDVEALNRMAMRGTLDITKVSYHA' A
#
# COMPACT_ATOMS: atom_id res chain seq x y z
N MET A 1 -3.45 7.70 -7.31
CA MET A 1 -3.07 7.66 -5.87
C MET A 1 -2.03 6.58 -5.67
N SER A 2 -0.99 6.85 -4.91
CA SER A 2 0.11 5.94 -4.59
C SER A 2 -0.22 5.11 -3.35
N LEU A 3 -0.08 3.78 -3.46
CA LEU A 3 -0.37 2.83 -2.38
C LEU A 3 0.85 1.95 -2.12
N GLY A 4 1.47 2.11 -0.95
CA GLY A 4 2.62 1.31 -0.51
C GLY A 4 2.22 0.12 0.35
N TYR A 5 2.69 -1.09 0.02
CA TYR A 5 2.54 -2.28 0.86
C TYR A 5 3.66 -3.29 0.60
N SER A 6 3.81 -4.31 1.45
CA SER A 6 4.93 -5.25 1.29
C SER A 6 4.61 -6.34 0.24
N PRO A 7 5.64 -6.97 -0.38
CA PRO A 7 5.41 -8.08 -1.29
C PRO A 7 5.06 -9.39 -0.57
N CYS A 8 4.86 -9.38 0.76
CA CYS A 8 4.46 -10.56 1.52
C CYS A 8 3.07 -11.07 1.06
N PRO A 9 2.84 -12.40 1.04
CA PRO A 9 1.58 -12.97 0.56
C PRO A 9 0.32 -12.43 1.23
N ASN A 10 0.40 -12.02 2.51
CA ASN A 10 -0.73 -11.43 3.22
C ASN A 10 -1.15 -10.08 2.63
N ASP A 11 -0.21 -9.17 2.40
CA ASP A 11 -0.47 -7.83 1.90
C ASP A 11 -0.89 -7.89 0.42
N THR A 12 -0.23 -8.73 -0.40
CA THR A 12 -0.65 -8.92 -1.80
C THR A 12 -2.04 -9.50 -1.89
N PHE A 13 -2.40 -10.45 -1.02
CA PHE A 13 -3.77 -10.96 -0.92
C PHE A 13 -4.76 -9.86 -0.51
N SER A 14 -4.43 -9.07 0.53
CA SER A 14 -5.30 -8.00 1.03
C SER A 14 -5.56 -6.90 0.00
N PHE A 15 -4.56 -6.51 -0.81
CA PHE A 15 -4.67 -5.38 -1.72
C PHE A 15 -4.93 -5.76 -3.19
N TYR A 16 -4.86 -7.05 -3.55
CA TYR A 16 -5.04 -7.53 -4.93
C TYR A 16 -6.29 -6.94 -5.60
N ALA A 17 -7.44 -7.08 -4.96
CA ALA A 17 -8.71 -6.65 -5.54
C ALA A 17 -8.74 -5.13 -5.78
N LEU A 18 -8.09 -4.35 -4.92
CA LEU A 18 -8.00 -2.90 -5.02
C LEU A 18 -7.04 -2.47 -6.14
N THR A 19 -5.84 -3.05 -6.19
CA THR A 19 -4.82 -2.67 -7.19
C THR A 19 -5.17 -3.16 -8.60
N HIS A 20 -5.99 -4.20 -8.73
CA HIS A 20 -6.40 -4.77 -10.01
C HIS A 20 -7.83 -4.39 -10.44
N GLY A 21 -8.43 -3.37 -9.78
CA GLY A 21 -9.75 -2.85 -10.17
C GLY A 21 -10.89 -3.88 -10.06
N LYS A 22 -10.77 -4.85 -9.15
CA LYS A 22 -11.81 -5.87 -8.88
C LYS A 22 -12.85 -5.40 -7.87
N VAL A 23 -12.62 -4.26 -7.22
CA VAL A 23 -13.59 -3.57 -6.35
C VAL A 23 -13.85 -2.15 -6.86
N PRO A 24 -15.07 -1.59 -6.68
CA PRO A 24 -15.35 -0.22 -7.06
C PRO A 24 -14.50 0.79 -6.27
N SER A 25 -13.76 1.64 -6.99
CA SER A 25 -12.96 2.74 -6.42
C SER A 25 -13.35 4.12 -6.97
N GLY A 26 -14.50 4.21 -7.66
CA GLY A 26 -14.97 5.44 -8.30
C GLY A 26 -13.97 5.94 -9.34
N THR A 27 -13.59 7.21 -9.25
CA THR A 27 -12.60 7.84 -10.14
C THR A 27 -11.15 7.68 -9.66
N VAL A 28 -10.92 6.96 -8.55
CA VAL A 28 -9.60 6.79 -7.96
C VAL A 28 -8.93 5.54 -8.55
N SER A 29 -7.75 5.74 -9.12
CA SER A 29 -6.84 4.65 -9.51
C SER A 29 -5.67 4.56 -8.53
N PHE A 30 -5.27 3.32 -8.23
CA PHE A 30 -4.16 3.01 -7.34
C PHE A 30 -2.94 2.59 -8.15
N ARG A 31 -1.79 3.19 -7.85
CA ARG A 31 -0.48 2.75 -8.33
C ARG A 31 0.26 2.15 -7.16
N GLU A 32 0.51 0.84 -7.24
CA GLU A 32 1.19 0.13 -6.17
C GLU A 32 2.68 0.45 -6.10
N THR A 33 3.21 0.43 -4.88
CA THR A 33 4.63 0.56 -4.55
C THR A 33 4.99 -0.54 -3.57
N LEU A 34 5.66 -1.58 -4.05
CA LEU A 34 6.07 -2.71 -3.22
C LEU A 34 7.44 -2.44 -2.61
N ASN A 35 7.53 -2.45 -1.29
CA ASN A 35 8.79 -2.27 -0.55
C ASN A 35 8.75 -3.06 0.77
N ASP A 36 9.91 -3.26 1.38
CA ASP A 36 9.97 -3.83 2.73
C ASP A 36 9.30 -2.90 3.76
N VAL A 37 8.88 -3.47 4.89
CA VAL A 37 8.12 -2.75 5.92
C VAL A 37 8.90 -1.59 6.53
N GLU A 38 10.23 -1.73 6.67
CA GLU A 38 11.06 -0.67 7.23
C GLU A 38 11.14 0.53 6.28
N ALA A 39 11.31 0.28 4.97
CA ALA A 39 11.25 1.31 3.94
C ALA A 39 9.90 2.02 3.93
N LEU A 40 8.79 1.27 3.99
CA LEU A 40 7.45 1.84 4.06
C LEU A 40 7.25 2.72 5.31
N ASN A 41 7.73 2.30 6.47
CA ASN A 41 7.68 3.12 7.68
C ASN A 41 8.48 4.42 7.53
N ARG A 42 9.68 4.37 6.94
CA ARG A 42 10.47 5.58 6.65
C ARG A 42 9.75 6.51 5.67
N MET A 43 9.09 5.96 4.65
CA MET A 43 8.28 6.73 3.68
C MET A 43 7.06 7.36 4.35
N ALA A 44 6.41 6.66 5.29
CA ALA A 44 5.30 7.18 6.08
C ALA A 44 5.69 8.42 6.89
N MET A 45 6.82 8.34 7.61
CA MET A 45 7.35 9.48 8.39
C MET A 45 7.70 10.69 7.52
N ARG A 46 7.94 10.49 6.23
CA ARG A 46 8.25 11.54 5.25
C ARG A 46 7.03 11.99 4.44
N GLY A 47 5.87 11.37 4.61
CA GLY A 47 4.68 11.65 3.79
C GLY A 47 4.90 11.37 2.29
N THR A 48 5.72 10.37 1.95
CA THR A 48 6.14 10.13 0.55
C THR A 48 5.05 9.48 -0.32
N LEU A 49 4.08 8.80 0.30
CA LEU A 49 2.99 8.09 -0.38
C LEU A 49 1.65 8.61 0.11
N ASP A 50 0.64 8.58 -0.77
CA ASP A 50 -0.73 8.98 -0.43
C ASP A 50 -1.34 8.00 0.60
N ILE A 51 -1.06 6.70 0.44
CA ILE A 51 -1.41 5.63 1.38
C ILE A 51 -0.22 4.69 1.52
N THR A 52 0.07 4.23 2.75
CA THR A 52 1.06 3.19 2.99
C THR A 52 0.66 2.27 4.14
N LYS A 53 0.95 0.98 4.00
CA LYS A 53 1.01 0.02 5.11
C LYS A 53 2.14 0.46 6.05
N VAL A 54 1.88 0.38 7.34
CA VAL A 54 2.86 0.63 8.40
C VAL A 54 2.84 -0.55 9.36
N SER A 55 3.97 -0.87 9.98
CA SER A 55 3.95 -1.70 11.18
C SER A 55 3.58 -0.81 12.36
N TYR A 56 2.51 -1.16 13.05
CA TYR A 56 2.15 -0.55 14.31
C TYR A 56 2.22 -1.61 15.39
N HIS A 57 3.17 -1.47 16.30
CA HIS A 57 3.20 -2.22 17.55
C HIS A 57 2.49 -1.38 18.62
N ALA A 58 1.42 -1.93 19.20
CA ALA A 58 0.69 -1.34 20.32
C ALA A 58 1.18 -1.93 21.64
#